data_AF-A0A964D977-F1
#
_entry.id   AF-A0A964D977-F1
#
_cell.length_a   1.000
_cell.length_b   1.000
_cell.length_c   1.000
_cell.angle_alpha   90.00
_cell.angle_beta   90.00
_cell.angle_gamma   90.00
#
_symmetry.space_group_name_H-M   'P 1'
#
loop_
_entity.id
_entity.type
_entity.pdbx_description
1 polymer ?
#
loop_
_entity_poly.entity_id
_entity_poly.type
_entity_poly.pdbx_seq_one_letter_code
_entity_poly.pdbx_strand_id
1 'polypeptide(L)'
;MEPEKVIIVFFKWLRENPNIFMPTAWQDLPKLDTEIAESADDELFPIAMTISKWCAHHGLGDTLREQARKDIDDAGEPTPTTQQMLTNTTQTLRQDIEETYEKLQQLDAQKSDKDNDSK
;
A
#
# COMPACT_ATOMS: atom_id res chain seq x y z
N MET A 1 -2.59 18.00 -0.64
CA MET A 1 -1.79 16.86 -1.15
C MET A 1 -2.60 16.28 -2.27
N GLU A 2 -1.98 16.03 -3.42
CA GLU A 2 -2.71 15.54 -4.59
C GLU A 2 -3.13 14.08 -4.35
N PRO A 3 -4.40 13.70 -4.59
CA PRO A 3 -4.91 12.36 -4.30
C PRO A 3 -4.09 11.24 -4.93
N GLU A 4 -3.68 11.44 -6.18
CA GLU A 4 -2.83 10.51 -6.94
C GLU A 4 -1.54 10.18 -6.19
N LYS A 5 -0.90 11.16 -5.55
CA LYS A 5 0.36 10.95 -4.82
C LYS A 5 0.19 10.07 -3.61
N VAL A 6 -0.91 10.29 -2.87
CA VAL A 6 -1.22 9.46 -1.71
C VAL A 6 -1.35 8.01 -2.14
N ILE A 7 -2.11 7.79 -3.21
CA ILE A 7 -2.37 6.46 -3.77
C ILE A 7 -1.04 5.85 -4.23
N ILE A 8 -0.27 6.54 -5.09
CA ILE A 8 1.01 6.05 -5.62
C ILE A 8 2.00 5.67 -4.52
N VAL A 9 2.19 6.54 -3.52
CA VAL A 9 3.12 6.25 -2.42
C VAL A 9 2.69 5.02 -1.64
N PHE A 10 1.39 4.89 -1.37
CA PHE A 10 0.85 3.75 -0.66
C PHE A 10 1.06 2.44 -1.44
N PHE A 11 0.79 2.44 -2.74
CA PHE A 11 1.07 1.30 -3.63
C PHE A 11 2.55 0.93 -3.69
N LYS A 12 3.43 1.94 -3.77
CA LYS A 12 4.87 1.75 -3.71
C LYS A 12 5.28 1.08 -2.40
N TRP A 13 4.69 1.46 -1.28
CA TRP A 13 4.95 0.79 -0.01
C TRP A 13 4.48 -0.66 0.02
N LEU A 14 3.28 -0.97 -0.50
CA LEU A 14 2.82 -2.36 -0.60
C LEU A 14 3.80 -3.21 -1.40
N ARG A 15 4.22 -2.74 -2.59
CA ARG A 15 5.04 -3.52 -3.52
C ARG A 15 6.53 -3.56 -3.17
N GLU A 16 7.10 -2.42 -2.78
CA GLU A 16 8.56 -2.23 -2.71
C GLU A 16 9.06 -2.14 -1.26
N ASN A 17 8.22 -1.74 -0.30
CA ASN A 17 8.63 -1.59 1.09
C ASN A 17 7.58 -2.07 2.10
N PRO A 18 7.15 -3.35 2.03
CA PRO A 18 6.10 -3.88 2.90
C PRO A 18 6.46 -3.85 4.38
N ASN A 19 7.76 -3.80 4.70
CA ASN A 19 8.26 -3.72 6.09
C ASN A 19 7.90 -2.40 6.79
N ILE A 20 7.42 -1.38 6.07
CA ILE A 20 6.95 -0.14 6.69
C ILE A 20 5.67 -0.36 7.51
N PHE A 21 4.87 -1.37 7.16
CA PHE A 21 3.64 -1.69 7.85
C PHE A 21 3.93 -2.59 9.04
N MET A 22 3.50 -2.17 10.23
CA MET A 22 3.52 -3.01 11.43
C MET A 22 2.57 -4.21 11.27
N PRO A 23 2.75 -5.30 12.03
CA PRO A 23 1.86 -6.47 11.95
C PRO A 23 0.37 -6.14 12.13
N THR A 24 0.05 -5.16 12.98
CA THR A 24 -1.34 -4.69 13.19
C THR A 24 -1.90 -3.97 11.96
N ALA A 25 -1.06 -3.26 11.21
CA ALA A 25 -1.44 -2.63 9.96
C ALA A 25 -1.72 -3.71 8.91
N TRP A 26 -0.89 -4.75 8.81
CA TRP A 26 -1.15 -5.89 7.92
C TRP A 26 -2.50 -6.57 8.18
N GLN A 27 -2.84 -6.78 9.46
CA GLN A 27 -4.12 -7.40 9.84
C GLN A 27 -5.34 -6.54 9.47
N ASP A 28 -5.17 -5.22 9.37
CA ASP A 28 -6.25 -4.27 9.12
C ASP A 28 -6.33 -3.83 7.63
N LEU A 29 -5.40 -4.28 6.77
CA LEU A 29 -5.43 -4.02 5.33
C LEU A 29 -6.67 -4.57 4.61
N PRO A 30 -7.19 -5.78 4.91
CA PRO A 30 -8.43 -6.26 4.29
C PRO A 30 -9.63 -5.36 4.59
N LYS A 31 -9.63 -4.70 5.75
CA LYS A 31 -10.64 -3.73 6.12
C LYS A 31 -10.51 -2.45 5.29
N LEU A 32 -9.29 -1.97 5.07
CA LEU A 32 -9.03 -0.85 4.15
C LEU A 32 -9.52 -1.14 2.73
N ASP A 33 -9.26 -2.35 2.21
CA ASP A 33 -9.76 -2.78 0.88
C ASP A 33 -11.29 -2.70 0.81
N THR A 34 -11.97 -3.19 1.86
CA THR A 34 -13.43 -3.13 1.96
C THR A 34 -13.93 -1.67 2.04
N GLU A 35 -13.31 -0.84 2.89
CA GLU A 35 -13.66 0.57 3.04
C GLU A 35 -13.50 1.32 1.71
N ILE A 36 -12.45 1.05 0.94
CA ILE A 36 -12.22 1.65 -0.38
C ILE A 36 -13.27 1.18 -1.40
N ALA A 37 -13.55 -0.12 -1.45
CA ALA A 37 -14.54 -0.68 -2.37
C ALA A 37 -15.98 -0.21 -2.09
N GLU A 38 -16.31 0.06 -0.82
CA GLU A 38 -17.64 0.55 -0.43
C GLU A 38 -17.82 2.06 -0.60
N SER A 39 -16.72 2.83 -0.59
CA SER A 39 -16.77 4.30 -0.53
C SER A 39 -16.37 5.02 -1.81
N ALA A 40 -15.91 4.31 -2.84
CA ALA A 40 -15.44 4.92 -4.07
C ALA A 40 -15.94 4.22 -5.33
N ASP A 41 -16.59 4.97 -6.22
CA ASP A 41 -16.76 4.63 -7.64
C ASP A 41 -15.43 4.81 -8.41
N ASP A 42 -14.32 4.32 -7.84
CA ASP A 42 -12.93 4.58 -8.29
C ASP A 42 -12.53 6.07 -8.34
N GLU A 43 -13.25 6.94 -7.63
CA GLU A 43 -12.85 8.35 -7.48
C GLU A 43 -11.59 8.49 -6.63
N LEU A 44 -10.56 9.15 -7.17
CA LEU A 44 -9.26 9.26 -6.52
C LEU A 44 -9.29 10.00 -5.17
N PHE A 45 -10.12 11.04 -5.03
CA PHE A 45 -10.14 11.85 -3.82
C PHE A 45 -10.69 11.09 -2.59
N PRO A 46 -11.88 10.43 -2.65
CA PRO A 46 -12.35 9.55 -1.59
C PRO A 46 -11.34 8.46 -1.23
N ILE A 47 -10.74 7.80 -2.23
CA ILE A 47 -9.76 6.72 -2.00
C ILE A 47 -8.52 7.26 -1.26
N ALA A 48 -7.93 8.36 -1.75
CA ALA A 48 -6.79 8.98 -1.12
C ALA A 48 -7.10 9.43 0.32
N MET A 49 -8.34 9.87 0.59
CA MET A 49 -8.77 10.25 1.93
C MET A 49 -8.86 9.03 2.86
N THR A 50 -9.42 7.93 2.39
CA THR A 50 -9.51 6.66 3.13
C THR A 50 -8.11 6.11 3.44
N ILE A 51 -7.22 6.05 2.45
CA ILE A 51 -5.80 5.67 2.63
C ILE A 51 -5.11 6.60 3.64
N SER A 52 -5.29 7.92 3.51
CA SER A 52 -4.66 8.88 4.42
C SER A 52 -5.09 8.67 5.88
N LYS A 53 -6.38 8.43 6.11
CA LYS A 53 -6.93 8.15 7.45
C LYS A 53 -6.39 6.85 8.01
N TRP A 54 -6.35 5.81 7.18
CA TRP A 54 -5.83 4.51 7.57
C TRP A 54 -4.34 4.59 7.91
N CYS A 55 -3.52 5.22 7.07
CA CYS A 55 -2.10 5.45 7.36
C CYS A 55 -1.91 6.26 8.65
N ALA A 56 -2.72 7.28 8.89
CA ALA A 56 -2.65 8.04 10.14
C ALA A 56 -2.99 7.17 11.37
N HIS A 57 -4.00 6.29 11.26
CA HIS A 57 -4.37 5.35 12.33
C HIS A 57 -3.22 4.40 12.70
N HIS A 58 -2.45 3.96 11.69
CA HIS A 58 -1.31 3.06 11.87
C HIS A 58 0.05 3.78 12.02
N GLY A 59 0.06 5.09 12.31
CA GLY A 59 1.29 5.85 12.59
C GLY A 59 2.14 6.20 11.37
N LEU A 60 1.62 6.01 10.15
CA LEU A 60 2.28 6.29 8.87
C LEU A 60 1.88 7.63 8.24
N GLY A 61 0.97 8.38 8.87
CA GLY A 61 0.38 9.60 8.30
C GLY A 61 1.41 10.69 7.96
N ASP A 62 2.39 10.93 8.83
CA ASP A 62 3.44 11.93 8.60
C ASP A 62 4.42 11.46 7.53
N THR A 63 4.84 10.18 7.58
CA THR A 63 5.69 9.56 6.56
C THR A 63 5.05 9.61 5.18
N LEU A 64 3.74 9.35 5.09
CA LEU A 64 2.96 9.42 3.86
C LEU A 64 2.97 10.83 3.31
N ARG A 65 2.76 11.81 4.19
CA ARG A 65 2.77 13.24 3.82
C ARG A 65 4.14 13.70 3.32
N GLU A 66 5.23 13.23 3.93
CA GLU A 66 6.57 13.57 3.48
C GLU A 66 6.90 12.94 2.13
N GLN A 67 6.63 11.64 1.96
CA GLN A 67 6.92 10.93 0.71
C GLN A 67 6.08 11.46 -0.45
N ALA A 68 4.79 11.70 -0.22
CA ALA A 68 3.92 12.32 -1.22
C ALA A 68 4.30 13.77 -1.57
N ARG A 69 5.15 14.43 -0.77
CA ARG A 69 5.74 15.73 -1.12
C ARG A 69 7.07 15.58 -1.87
N LYS A 70 7.88 14.58 -1.52
CA LYS A 70 9.23 14.34 -2.05
C LYS A 70 9.24 13.63 -3.40
N ASP A 71 8.39 12.62 -3.60
CA ASP A 71 8.47 11.74 -4.78
C ASP A 71 8.16 12.45 -6.12
N ILE A 72 7.60 13.67 -6.16
CA ILE A 72 7.27 14.33 -7.45
C ILE A 72 8.37 15.24 -8.01
N ASP A 73 9.28 15.75 -7.18
CA ASP A 73 10.40 16.52 -7.75
C ASP A 73 11.40 15.60 -8.49
N ASP A 74 11.31 14.27 -8.32
CA ASP A 74 12.21 13.27 -8.91
C ASP A 74 11.53 12.20 -9.80
N ALA A 75 10.19 12.02 -9.76
CA ALA A 75 9.52 10.89 -10.44
C ALA A 75 9.05 11.14 -11.89
N GLY A 76 9.13 12.35 -12.43
CA GLY A 76 8.63 12.63 -13.78
C GLY A 76 7.12 12.40 -13.95
N GLU A 77 6.63 12.44 -15.19
CA GLU A 77 5.21 12.19 -15.49
C GLU A 77 4.79 10.77 -15.06
N PRO A 78 3.54 10.57 -14.59
CA PRO A 78 3.06 9.26 -14.19
C PRO A 78 3.21 8.27 -15.35
N THR A 79 3.91 7.17 -15.09
CA THR A 79 4.11 6.12 -16.10
C THR A 79 2.76 5.53 -16.54
N PRO A 80 2.67 4.91 -17.73
CA PRO A 80 1.44 4.23 -18.17
C PRO A 80 0.92 3.22 -17.15
N THR A 81 1.82 2.52 -16.46
CA THR A 81 1.50 1.60 -15.38
C THR A 81 0.86 2.31 -14.18
N THR A 82 1.36 3.49 -13.83
CA THR A 82 0.81 4.34 -12.78
C THR A 82 -0.57 4.88 -13.16
N GLN A 83 -0.78 5.29 -14.41
CA GLN A 83 -2.08 5.75 -14.89
C GLN A 83 -3.13 4.61 -14.91
N GLN A 84 -2.73 3.41 -15.35
CA GLN A 84 -3.60 2.24 -15.35
C GLN A 84 -4.00 1.82 -13.93
N MET A 85 -3.06 1.88 -12.99
CA MET A 85 -3.33 1.66 -11.56
C MET A 85 -4.34 2.68 -11.02
N LEU A 86 -4.16 3.97 -11.30
CA LEU A 86 -5.09 5.02 -10.86
C LEU A 86 -6.50 4.86 -11.46
N THR A 87 -6.59 4.31 -12.67
CA THR A 87 -7.88 4.07 -13.35
C THR A 87 -8.67 2.92 -12.73
N ASN A 88 -8.00 1.92 -12.17
CA ASN A 88 -8.63 0.75 -11.52
C ASN A 88 -8.06 0.60 -10.11
N THR A 89 -8.13 1.67 -9.33
CA THR A 89 -7.42 1.77 -8.06
C THR A 89 -7.86 0.69 -7.09
N THR A 90 -9.17 0.45 -6.97
CA THR A 90 -9.73 -0.55 -6.05
C THR A 90 -9.28 -1.97 -6.44
N GLN A 91 -9.39 -2.32 -7.72
CA GLN A 91 -8.98 -3.64 -8.19
C GLN A 91 -7.47 -3.87 -8.01
N THR A 92 -6.67 -2.87 -8.35
CA THR A 92 -5.20 -2.96 -8.26
C THR A 92 -4.77 -3.07 -6.80
N LEU A 93 -5.44 -2.35 -5.89
CA LEU A 93 -5.19 -2.41 -4.45
C LEU A 93 -5.38 -3.83 -3.92
N ARG A 94 -6.51 -4.46 -4.26
CA ARG A 94 -6.80 -5.83 -3.84
C ARG A 94 -5.72 -6.80 -4.29
N GLN A 95 -5.33 -6.71 -5.56
CA GLN A 95 -4.26 -7.56 -6.13
C GLN A 95 -2.94 -7.37 -5.41
N ASP A 96 -2.53 -6.12 -5.15
CA ASP A 96 -1.27 -5.85 -4.46
C ASP A 96 -1.28 -6.30 -3.00
N ILE A 97 -2.42 -6.21 -2.30
CA ILE A 97 -2.57 -6.76 -0.95
C ILE A 97 -2.39 -8.27 -0.98
N GLU A 98 -3.08 -8.98 -1.88
CA GLU A 98 -2.98 -10.44 -2.02
C GLU A 98 -1.55 -10.88 -2.34
N GLU A 99 -0.94 -10.31 -3.39
CA GLU A 99 0.43 -10.66 -3.79
C GLU A 99 1.45 -10.39 -2.68
N THR A 100 1.31 -9.28 -1.97
CA THR A 100 2.25 -8.90 -0.92
C THR A 100 2.11 -9.83 0.28
N TYR A 101 0.87 -10.18 0.65
CA TYR A 101 0.61 -11.11 1.74
C TYR A 101 1.17 -12.50 1.45
N GLU A 102 1.01 -13.02 0.23
CA GLU A 102 1.61 -14.28 -0.21
C GLU A 102 3.15 -14.25 -0.13
N LYS A 103 3.78 -13.17 -0.62
CA LYS A 103 5.23 -12.99 -0.55
C LYS A 103 5.74 -12.99 0.89
N LEU A 104 5.04 -12.31 1.80
CA LEU A 104 5.40 -12.25 3.22
C LEU A 104 5.28 -13.62 3.89
N GLN A 105 4.22 -14.38 3.61
CA GLN A 105 4.06 -15.74 4.14
C GLN A 105 5.17 -16.68 3.66
N GLN A 106 5.56 -16.59 2.39
CA GLN A 106 6.67 -17.39 1.86
C GLN A 106 8.02 -17.03 2.49
N LEU A 107 8.24 -15.75 2.81
CA LEU A 107 9.45 -15.27 3.50
C LEU A 107 9.52 -15.79 4.95
N ASP A 108 8.39 -15.81 5.66
CA ASP A 108 8.33 -16.33 7.03
C ASP A 108 8.47 -17.86 7.06
N ALA A 109 7.86 -18.58 6.13
CA ALA A 109 8.03 -20.03 6.00
C ALA A 109 9.51 -20.42 5.74
N GLN A 110 10.19 -19.69 4.85
CA GLN A 110 11.62 -19.91 4.57
C GLN A 110 12.54 -19.56 5.75
N LYS A 111 12.13 -18.66 6.65
CA LYS A 111 12.86 -18.38 7.90
C LYS A 111 12.68 -19.50 8.92
N SER A 112 11.47 -20.02 9.11
CA SER A 112 11.21 -21.10 10.06
C SER A 112 11.91 -22.41 9.69
N ASP A 113 12.10 -22.72 8.40
CA ASP A 113 12.85 -23.92 7.98
C ASP A 113 14.37 -23.81 8.24
N LYS A 114 14.94 -22.59 8.32
CA LYS A 114 16.37 -22.39 8.60
C LYS A 114 16.75 -22.55 10.07
N ASP A 115 15.80 -22.44 10.99
CA ASP A 115 16.04 -22.62 12.44
C ASP A 115 15.99 -24.10 12.89
N ASN A 116 15.56 -25.02 12.02
CA ASN A 116 15.43 -26.45 12.37
C ASN A 116 16.61 -27.34 11.93
N ASP A 117 17.61 -26.80 11.22
CA ASP A 117 18.77 -27.57 10.72
C ASP A 117 20.08 -27.24 11.47
N SER A 118 19.97 -27.12 12.79
CA SER A 118 21.13 -27.02 13.68
C SER A 118 20.84 -27.73 15.00
N LYS A 119 20.84 -29.06 14.97
CA LYS A 119 21.08 -29.86 16.17
C LYS A 119 21.87 -31.13 15.87
#